data_AF-A0A932KDE3-F1
#
_entry.id   AF-A0A932KDE3-F1
#
_cell.length_a   1.000
_cell.length_b   1.000
_cell.length_c   1.000
_cell.angle_alpha   90.00
_cell.angle_beta   90.00
_cell.angle_gamma   90.00
#
_symmetry.space_group_name_H-M   'P 1'
#
loop_
_entity.id
_entity.type
_entity.pdbx_description
1 polymer ?
#
loop_
_entity_poly.entity_id
_entity_poly.type
_entity_poly.pdbx_seq_one_letter_code
_entity_poly.pdbx_strand_id
1 'polypeptide(L)'
;MRLATCTPIMTIAVVILLALLPRVVVAQFYSWTDEKGVTHFSNDPNTVPERYRSQVKIPPPGKGTAPSGTPPGWTFYQKPAEGFSIALPSTWKQLEMTAQPLDATLKAVAEKNPRLIPLLEWQARYLVAFGGKLSGSGGKFIGFDPAPGPTVAGYAAHIHAFKVPLSEQMPLNLLVQLVMNHLENRVDVAKPISHRRVNLTGSEGEKVQYRVSGSTDPAPAMAITQFLLSKGQDVYTVTLTTTADQAEKYAPIFEKIGQSFRVPQAEAPPQPDLRQLMQRTTEQVWDKLLFIQERRRLENTQVGLPPDAPLDQAAGREAAQECEARFANLQGTASAQLEPFVQCYVEKVREKHLTRHPLCFEGMRKVTGPWDWDVQRLYKWLWPVVWREASVQTVEVFVIDSPQRYNALGAVCSDSRRANIVLWLKAIEAFQSWPDPEAALAHVIAHEFAHIVLHGGDALSGGVSLDRRAREYEADELGVYYFERAGYDCRRWVELTTSAGFVPLYDTAENVQQAVKGACDLAKAGKRPARRAEVRLPLPPESAPTRSSR
;
A
#
# COMPACT_ATOMS: atom_id res chain seq x y z
N MET A 1 17.98 -3.56 -17.36
CA MET A 1 17.74 -3.66 -15.90
C MET A 1 16.27 -3.94 -15.69
N ARG A 2 15.89 -5.09 -15.11
CA ARG A 2 14.48 -5.48 -14.90
C ARG A 2 14.12 -5.34 -13.42
N LEU A 3 12.93 -4.82 -13.17
CA LEU A 3 12.47 -4.16 -11.94
C LEU A 3 12.13 -5.12 -10.79
N ALA A 4 12.30 -4.60 -9.56
CA ALA A 4 11.80 -5.18 -8.32
C ALA A 4 10.33 -4.85 -8.08
N THR A 5 9.45 -5.85 -8.16
CA THR A 5 8.00 -5.70 -7.96
C THR A 5 7.61 -5.84 -6.48
N CYS A 6 7.23 -4.73 -5.86
CA CYS A 6 6.67 -4.66 -4.51
C CYS A 6 5.12 -4.77 -4.54
N THR A 7 4.60 -5.87 -5.07
CA THR A 7 3.15 -6.10 -5.32
C THR A 7 2.29 -6.69 -4.17
N PRO A 8 2.79 -7.15 -2.99
CA PRO A 8 1.91 -7.84 -2.04
C PRO A 8 0.90 -6.92 -1.32
N ILE A 9 1.07 -5.59 -1.37
CA ILE A 9 0.33 -4.61 -0.54
C ILE A 9 -1.08 -4.30 -1.05
N MET A 10 -1.24 -4.05 -2.34
CA MET A 10 -2.50 -3.56 -2.91
C MET A 10 -3.57 -4.67 -2.94
N THR A 11 -3.13 -5.92 -2.80
CA THR A 11 -3.98 -7.11 -2.90
C THR A 11 -4.76 -7.39 -1.62
N ILE A 12 -4.20 -7.11 -0.43
CA ILE A 12 -4.93 -7.26 0.84
C ILE A 12 -6.17 -6.35 0.86
N ALA A 13 -6.07 -5.14 0.31
CA ALA A 13 -7.19 -4.20 0.22
C ALA A 13 -8.32 -4.70 -0.72
N VAL A 14 -7.97 -5.28 -1.87
CA VAL A 14 -8.97 -5.85 -2.82
C VAL A 14 -9.62 -7.13 -2.27
N VAL A 15 -8.85 -7.94 -1.53
CA VAL A 15 -9.31 -9.13 -0.79
C VAL A 15 -10.30 -8.76 0.31
N ILE A 16 -10.03 -7.69 1.06
CA ILE A 16 -10.96 -7.13 2.06
C ILE A 16 -12.26 -6.66 1.39
N LEU A 17 -12.18 -6.05 0.20
CA LEU A 17 -13.35 -5.56 -0.53
C LEU A 17 -14.25 -6.70 -1.07
N LEU A 18 -13.68 -7.83 -1.49
CA LEU A 18 -14.42 -9.00 -2.01
C LEU A 18 -15.02 -9.89 -0.91
N ALA A 19 -14.45 -9.87 0.31
CA ALA A 19 -14.96 -10.61 1.46
C ALA A 19 -16.27 -10.04 2.05
N LEU A 20 -16.71 -8.87 1.58
CA LEU A 20 -17.95 -8.19 2.00
C LEU A 20 -19.22 -8.72 1.29
N LEU A 21 -19.14 -9.85 0.57
CA LEU A 21 -20.30 -10.48 -0.05
C LEU A 21 -20.95 -11.49 0.93
N PRO A 22 -22.17 -11.26 1.42
CA PRO A 22 -22.77 -12.13 2.42
C PRO A 22 -23.24 -13.45 1.80
N ARG A 23 -22.64 -14.55 2.25
CA ARG A 23 -23.32 -15.84 2.39
C ARG A 23 -22.90 -16.45 3.71
N VAL A 24 -23.76 -16.32 4.73
CA VAL A 24 -23.59 -16.98 6.02
C VAL A 24 -23.81 -18.47 5.80
N VAL A 25 -22.72 -19.22 5.59
CA VAL A 25 -22.73 -20.68 5.65
C VAL A 25 -22.19 -21.06 7.01
N VAL A 26 -23.07 -21.48 7.91
CA VAL A 26 -22.70 -22.08 9.19
C VAL A 26 -22.17 -23.48 8.89
N ALA A 27 -20.85 -23.62 8.71
CA ALA A 27 -20.22 -24.92 8.50
C ALA A 27 -20.10 -25.66 9.85
N GLN A 28 -20.87 -26.73 10.02
CA GLN A 28 -20.73 -27.66 11.15
C GLN A 28 -19.70 -28.74 10.77
N PHE A 29 -18.80 -29.08 11.71
CA PHE A 29 -17.84 -30.16 11.54
C PHE A 29 -18.34 -31.44 12.23
N TYR A 30 -18.24 -32.55 11.51
CA TYR A 30 -18.62 -33.89 11.92
C TYR A 30 -17.36 -34.73 12.08
N SER A 31 -17.28 -35.53 13.14
CA SER A 31 -16.19 -36.49 13.35
C SER A 31 -16.72 -37.89 13.61
N TRP A 32 -16.08 -38.91 13.07
CA TRP A 32 -16.39 -40.32 13.33
C TRP A 32 -15.11 -41.16 13.34
N THR A 33 -15.13 -42.31 14.02
CA THR A 33 -14.00 -43.23 14.06
C THR A 33 -14.38 -44.49 13.30
N ASP A 34 -13.52 -44.93 12.38
CA ASP A 34 -13.75 -46.15 11.59
C ASP A 34 -13.41 -47.43 12.37
N GLU A 35 -13.65 -48.59 11.76
CA GLU A 35 -13.37 -49.90 12.41
C GLU A 35 -11.87 -50.13 12.68
N LYS A 36 -10.98 -49.32 12.09
CA LYS A 36 -9.52 -49.37 12.31
C LYS A 36 -9.07 -48.41 13.41
N GLY A 37 -10.00 -47.70 14.07
CA GLY A 37 -9.68 -46.71 15.09
C GLY A 37 -9.18 -45.37 14.53
N VAL A 38 -9.32 -45.13 13.22
CA VAL A 38 -8.92 -43.87 12.59
C VAL A 38 -10.07 -42.88 12.67
N THR A 39 -9.82 -41.70 13.25
CA THR A 39 -10.80 -40.61 13.31
C THR A 39 -10.77 -39.79 12.02
N HIS A 40 -11.93 -39.69 11.38
CA HIS A 40 -12.17 -38.90 10.19
C HIS A 40 -12.97 -37.64 10.54
N PHE A 41 -12.81 -36.59 9.72
CA PHE A 41 -13.50 -35.32 9.86
C PHE A 41 -14.15 -34.92 8.54
N SER A 42 -15.33 -34.29 8.61
CA SER A 42 -15.98 -33.70 7.44
C SER A 42 -16.74 -32.42 7.81
N ASN A 43 -16.88 -31.51 6.85
CA ASN A 43 -17.73 -30.32 6.91
C ASN A 43 -19.08 -30.48 6.19
N ASP A 44 -19.37 -31.67 5.63
CA ASP A 44 -20.63 -32.02 4.99
C ASP A 44 -21.13 -33.37 5.53
N PRO A 45 -22.29 -33.43 6.21
CA PRO A 45 -22.78 -34.67 6.80
C PRO A 45 -23.05 -35.76 5.74
N ASN A 46 -23.28 -35.39 4.48
CA ASN A 46 -23.55 -36.34 3.41
C ASN A 46 -22.31 -37.11 2.97
N THR A 47 -21.12 -36.57 3.22
CA THR A 47 -19.84 -37.24 2.93
C THR A 47 -19.43 -38.24 4.01
N VAL A 48 -20.11 -38.24 5.16
CA VAL A 48 -19.94 -39.29 6.18
C VAL A 48 -20.57 -40.59 5.64
N PRO A 49 -19.81 -41.70 5.52
CA PRO A 49 -20.38 -42.96 5.06
C PRO A 49 -21.57 -43.38 5.93
N GLU A 50 -22.63 -43.89 5.30
CA GLU A 50 -23.93 -44.22 5.92
C GLU A 50 -23.77 -44.96 7.26
N ARG A 51 -22.87 -45.96 7.30
CA ARG A 51 -22.61 -46.81 8.48
C ARG A 51 -22.04 -46.09 9.70
N TYR A 52 -21.51 -44.88 9.54
CA TYR A 52 -20.95 -44.07 10.61
C TYR A 52 -21.80 -42.86 10.99
N ARG A 53 -22.89 -42.56 10.25
CA ARG A 53 -23.71 -41.37 10.51
C ARG A 53 -24.30 -41.34 11.93
N SER A 54 -24.59 -42.51 12.51
CA SER A 54 -25.05 -42.64 13.91
C SER A 54 -23.94 -42.46 14.95
N GLN A 55 -22.66 -42.54 14.55
CA GLN A 55 -21.49 -42.38 15.42
C GLN A 55 -20.92 -40.95 15.37
N VAL A 56 -21.48 -40.11 14.51
CA VAL A 56 -21.01 -38.74 14.31
C VAL A 56 -21.11 -37.97 15.61
N LYS A 57 -19.96 -37.52 16.10
CA LYS A 57 -19.89 -36.58 17.21
C LYS A 57 -19.65 -35.20 16.62
N ILE A 58 -20.52 -34.26 17.00
CA ILE A 58 -20.22 -32.84 16.88
C ILE A 58 -19.25 -32.55 18.02
N PRO A 59 -17.96 -32.26 17.74
CA PRO A 59 -17.03 -32.02 18.82
C PRO A 59 -17.52 -30.81 19.62
N PRO A 60 -17.69 -30.92 20.95
CA PRO A 60 -17.90 -29.73 21.77
C PRO A 60 -16.73 -28.78 21.52
N PRO A 61 -16.93 -27.45 21.58
CA PRO A 61 -15.83 -26.48 21.44
C PRO A 61 -14.76 -26.82 22.48
N GLY A 62 -13.71 -27.51 22.04
CA GLY A 62 -12.87 -28.27 22.96
C GLY A 62 -11.99 -27.33 23.77
N LYS A 63 -12.11 -27.34 25.10
CA LYS A 63 -11.14 -26.68 25.99
C LYS A 63 -9.76 -27.28 25.74
N GLY A 64 -8.93 -26.64 24.93
CA GLY A 64 -7.58 -27.10 24.64
C GLY A 64 -6.69 -26.94 25.87
N THR A 65 -6.37 -28.05 26.54
CA THR A 65 -5.25 -28.09 27.48
C THR A 65 -3.97 -27.81 26.71
N ALA A 66 -3.27 -26.72 27.03
CA ALA A 66 -2.04 -26.34 26.35
C ALA A 66 -1.00 -27.48 26.48
N PRO A 67 -0.46 -28.04 25.37
CA PRO A 67 0.67 -28.95 25.46
C PRO A 67 1.81 -28.25 26.22
N SER A 68 2.15 -28.78 27.39
CA SER A 68 3.00 -28.16 28.41
C SER A 68 4.50 -28.31 28.17
N GLY A 69 4.93 -28.68 26.97
CA GLY A 69 6.35 -28.88 26.65
C GLY A 69 6.80 -28.04 25.47
N THR A 70 7.59 -27.00 25.72
CA THR A 70 8.50 -26.46 24.70
C THR A 70 9.56 -27.54 24.43
N PRO A 71 9.78 -27.97 23.18
CA PRO A 71 10.81 -28.98 22.90
C PRO A 71 12.19 -28.53 23.43
N PRO A 72 13.05 -29.45 23.91
CA PRO A 72 14.41 -29.10 24.30
C PRO A 72 15.14 -28.35 23.18
N GLY A 73 15.82 -27.24 23.51
CA GLY A 73 16.51 -26.40 22.53
C GLY A 73 15.61 -25.40 21.78
N TRP A 74 14.38 -25.17 22.24
CA TRP A 74 13.46 -24.17 21.70
C TRP A 74 13.13 -23.11 22.74
N THR A 75 12.92 -21.87 22.29
CA THR A 75 12.46 -20.75 23.10
C THR A 75 11.04 -20.40 22.71
N PHE A 76 10.15 -20.33 23.70
CA PHE A 76 8.74 -20.02 23.50
C PHE A 76 8.48 -18.52 23.73
N TYR A 77 7.83 -17.88 22.77
CA TYR A 77 7.51 -16.47 22.77
C TYR A 77 6.00 -16.29 22.86
N GLN A 78 5.55 -15.58 23.89
CA GLN A 78 4.15 -15.20 24.06
C GLN A 78 3.94 -13.75 23.63
N LYS A 79 2.92 -13.50 22.80
CA LYS A 79 2.49 -12.15 22.41
C LYS A 79 1.01 -11.98 22.80
N PRO A 80 0.71 -11.84 24.11
CA PRO A 80 -0.66 -11.80 24.60
C PRO A 80 -1.47 -10.63 24.03
N ALA A 81 -0.85 -9.45 23.87
CA ALA A 81 -1.49 -8.29 23.22
C ALA A 81 -1.91 -8.57 21.76
N GLU A 82 -1.26 -9.54 21.12
CA GLU A 82 -1.52 -9.93 19.74
C GLU A 82 -2.32 -11.23 19.66
N GLY A 83 -2.66 -11.84 20.80
CA GLY A 83 -3.42 -13.08 20.84
C GLY A 83 -2.74 -14.24 20.14
N PHE A 84 -1.41 -14.36 20.19
CA PHE A 84 -0.72 -15.56 19.72
C PHE A 84 0.54 -15.89 20.52
N SER A 85 1.07 -17.08 20.30
CA SER A 85 2.39 -17.51 20.76
C SER A 85 3.06 -18.40 19.72
N ILE A 86 4.39 -18.47 19.77
CA ILE A 86 5.21 -19.20 18.80
C ILE A 86 6.54 -19.64 19.46
N ALA A 87 7.09 -20.78 19.04
CA ALA A 87 8.42 -21.22 19.45
C ALA A 87 9.42 -21.10 18.30
N LEU A 88 10.65 -20.69 18.62
CA LEU A 88 11.79 -20.74 17.70
C LEU A 88 12.91 -21.61 18.28
N PRO A 89 13.86 -22.10 17.47
CA PRO A 89 15.09 -22.66 18.00
C PRO A 89 15.80 -21.65 18.91
N SER A 90 16.40 -22.11 20.02
CA SER A 90 17.04 -21.20 21.00
C SER A 90 18.25 -20.43 20.45
N THR A 91 18.78 -20.87 19.30
CA THR A 91 19.83 -20.17 18.56
C THR A 91 19.30 -18.95 17.80
N TRP A 92 18.01 -18.92 17.47
CA TRP A 92 17.37 -17.80 16.76
C TRP A 92 17.23 -16.60 17.69
N LYS A 93 17.19 -15.41 17.10
CA LYS A 93 17.03 -14.14 17.81
C LYS A 93 15.71 -13.49 17.41
N GLN A 94 14.98 -12.99 18.39
CA GLN A 94 13.80 -12.17 18.16
C GLN A 94 14.22 -10.69 18.04
N LEU A 95 13.64 -9.96 17.09
CA LEU A 95 13.65 -8.50 17.09
C LEU A 95 12.41 -8.02 17.83
N GLU A 96 12.59 -7.24 18.90
CA GLU A 96 11.47 -6.58 19.57
C GLU A 96 10.94 -5.46 18.67
N MET A 97 9.67 -5.56 18.29
CA MET A 97 8.96 -4.56 17.49
C MET A 97 8.25 -3.53 18.37
N THR A 98 8.57 -3.48 19.67
CA THR A 98 7.98 -2.54 20.64
C THR A 98 8.67 -1.19 20.58
N ALA A 99 8.10 -0.17 21.25
CA ALA A 99 8.32 1.27 21.12
C ALA A 99 9.76 1.84 21.20
N GLN A 100 10.80 1.02 21.32
CA GLN A 100 12.16 1.50 21.03
C GLN A 100 12.26 1.88 19.55
N PRO A 101 13.03 2.92 19.20
CA PRO A 101 13.24 3.27 17.80
C PRO A 101 13.80 2.04 17.09
N LEU A 102 13.10 1.55 16.08
CA LEU A 102 13.55 0.46 15.20
C LEU A 102 15.03 0.65 14.80
N ASP A 103 15.45 1.90 14.62
CA ASP A 103 16.82 2.31 14.34
C ASP A 103 17.85 1.83 15.38
N ALA A 104 17.52 1.84 16.68
CA ALA A 104 18.41 1.34 17.73
C ALA A 104 18.57 -0.17 17.66
N THR A 105 17.49 -0.90 17.39
CA THR A 105 17.53 -2.35 17.19
C THR A 105 18.32 -2.71 15.94
N LEU A 106 18.05 -2.03 14.81
CA LEU A 106 18.81 -2.22 13.57
C LEU A 106 20.29 -1.89 13.78
N LYS A 107 20.62 -0.81 14.51
CA LYS A 107 22.01 -0.47 14.86
C LYS A 107 22.69 -1.58 15.67
N ALA A 108 22.03 -2.14 16.69
CA ALA A 108 22.60 -3.23 17.48
C ALA A 108 22.81 -4.52 16.66
N VAL A 109 21.94 -4.78 15.67
CA VAL A 109 22.16 -5.86 14.69
C VAL A 109 23.33 -5.52 13.77
N ALA A 110 23.47 -4.27 13.36
CA ALA A 110 24.52 -3.80 12.46
C ALA A 110 25.91 -3.99 13.06
N GLU A 111 26.04 -3.69 14.35
CA GLU A 111 27.29 -3.84 15.10
C GLU A 111 27.75 -5.30 15.18
N LYS A 112 26.81 -6.25 15.22
CA LYS A 112 27.12 -7.69 15.31
C LYS A 112 27.23 -8.37 13.95
N ASN A 113 26.40 -7.95 12.99
CA ASN A 113 26.25 -8.57 11.67
C ASN A 113 25.88 -7.49 10.63
N PRO A 114 26.84 -6.66 10.18
CA PRO A 114 26.56 -5.55 9.28
C PRO A 114 25.97 -6.00 7.93
N ARG A 115 26.24 -7.25 7.52
CA ARG A 115 25.69 -7.86 6.30
C ARG A 115 24.18 -8.06 6.34
N LEU A 116 23.57 -8.13 7.54
CA LEU A 116 22.12 -8.32 7.67
C LEU A 116 21.34 -7.01 7.49
N ILE A 117 22.00 -5.85 7.53
CA ILE A 117 21.32 -4.55 7.55
C ILE A 117 20.55 -4.22 6.28
N PRO A 118 21.13 -4.33 5.07
CA PRO A 118 20.36 -4.02 3.86
C PRO A 118 19.10 -4.87 3.73
N LEU A 119 19.14 -6.10 4.24
CA LEU A 119 17.99 -7.00 4.26
C LEU A 119 16.96 -6.61 5.33
N LEU A 120 17.40 -6.52 6.58
CA LEU A 120 16.52 -6.32 7.72
C LEU A 120 15.98 -4.90 7.79
N GLU A 121 16.75 -3.90 7.38
CA GLU A 121 16.33 -2.51 7.42
C GLU A 121 15.14 -2.27 6.49
N TRP A 122 15.24 -2.70 5.23
CA TRP A 122 14.13 -2.55 4.30
C TRP A 122 12.89 -3.31 4.78
N GLN A 123 13.04 -4.57 5.19
CA GLN A 123 11.93 -5.37 5.68
C GLN A 123 11.31 -4.80 6.96
N ALA A 124 12.11 -4.45 7.96
CA ALA A 124 11.62 -3.95 9.24
C ALA A 124 10.98 -2.57 9.09
N ARG A 125 11.60 -1.65 8.33
CA ARG A 125 11.00 -0.33 8.05
C ARG A 125 9.70 -0.48 7.31
N TYR A 126 9.64 -1.39 6.34
CA TYR A 126 8.43 -1.70 5.62
C TYR A 126 7.34 -2.26 6.54
N LEU A 127 7.67 -3.22 7.40
CA LEU A 127 6.74 -3.83 8.37
C LEU A 127 6.19 -2.82 9.37
N VAL A 128 7.03 -1.88 9.84
CA VAL A 128 6.63 -0.79 10.73
C VAL A 128 5.77 0.24 9.98
N ALA A 129 6.20 0.69 8.80
CA ALA A 129 5.48 1.68 8.01
C ALA A 129 4.09 1.18 7.59
N PHE A 130 3.98 -0.11 7.26
CA PHE A 130 2.71 -0.73 6.91
C PHE A 130 1.82 -0.93 8.14
N GLY A 131 2.41 -1.35 9.26
CA GLY A 131 1.70 -1.61 10.50
C GLY A 131 1.14 -0.39 11.22
N GLY A 132 1.86 0.74 11.16
CA GLY A 132 1.45 1.97 11.83
C GLY A 132 0.26 2.67 11.18
N LYS A 133 0.05 2.48 9.86
CA LYS A 133 -1.01 3.18 9.10
C LYS A 133 -2.29 2.38 8.94
N LEU A 134 -2.23 1.05 8.96
CA LEU A 134 -3.40 0.19 8.74
C LEU A 134 -3.86 -0.45 10.05
N SER A 135 -4.52 0.35 10.90
CA SER A 135 -5.41 -0.14 11.98
C SER A 135 -4.83 -1.19 12.93
N GLY A 136 -3.51 -1.19 13.18
CA GLY A 136 -2.84 -2.15 14.04
C GLY A 136 -2.41 -3.47 13.37
N SER A 137 -2.41 -3.55 12.04
CA SER A 137 -2.10 -4.75 11.23
C SER A 137 -0.61 -5.02 11.00
N GLY A 138 0.27 -4.44 11.83
CA GLY A 138 1.72 -4.50 11.64
C GLY A 138 2.36 -5.86 11.85
N GLY A 139 3.63 -5.97 11.44
CA GLY A 139 4.48 -7.11 11.81
C GLY A 139 4.57 -7.19 13.33
N LYS A 140 4.00 -8.25 13.92
CA LYS A 140 3.87 -8.44 15.37
C LYS A 140 5.04 -9.18 16.00
N PHE A 141 5.78 -9.88 15.16
CA PHE A 141 6.91 -10.70 15.57
C PHE A 141 7.87 -10.81 14.41
N ILE A 142 9.16 -10.61 14.67
CA ILE A 142 10.24 -10.93 13.73
C ILE A 142 11.27 -11.76 14.49
N GLY A 143 11.72 -12.83 13.86
CA GLY A 143 12.84 -13.63 14.33
C GLY A 143 13.78 -13.98 13.20
N PHE A 144 15.05 -14.24 13.50
CA PHE A 144 16.04 -14.60 12.51
C PHE A 144 17.07 -15.57 13.08
N ASP A 145 17.62 -16.41 12.22
CA ASP A 145 18.76 -17.25 12.51
C ASP A 145 20.04 -16.40 12.39
N PRO A 146 20.87 -16.24 13.43
CA PRO A 146 22.12 -15.51 13.31
C PRO A 146 23.25 -16.35 12.67
N ALA A 147 23.05 -17.66 12.44
CA ALA A 147 24.09 -18.51 11.90
C ALA A 147 24.45 -18.08 10.46
N PRO A 148 25.74 -17.90 10.14
CA PRO A 148 26.15 -17.56 8.79
C PRO A 148 25.75 -18.70 7.84
N GLY A 149 24.91 -18.39 6.87
CA GLY A 149 24.59 -19.32 5.79
C GLY A 149 25.82 -19.56 4.90
N PRO A 150 25.97 -20.76 4.29
CA PRO A 150 27.06 -21.05 3.35
C PRO A 150 26.98 -20.23 2.04
N THR A 151 25.91 -19.47 1.82
CA THR A 151 25.66 -18.74 0.57
C THR A 151 26.44 -17.44 0.47
N VAL A 152 26.71 -17.04 -0.77
CA VAL A 152 27.47 -15.84 -1.18
C VAL A 152 27.03 -14.54 -0.47
N ALA A 153 25.77 -14.42 -0.04
CA ALA A 153 25.23 -13.22 0.59
C ALA A 153 25.28 -13.22 2.14
N GLY A 154 25.68 -14.32 2.80
CA GLY A 154 25.56 -14.45 4.25
C GLY A 154 24.12 -14.33 4.76
N TYR A 155 23.14 -14.56 3.87
CA TYR A 155 21.72 -14.51 4.19
C TYR A 155 21.36 -15.68 5.11
N ALA A 156 20.60 -15.38 6.17
CA ALA A 156 20.10 -16.37 7.10
C ALA A 156 18.57 -16.41 7.09
N ALA A 157 18.00 -17.54 7.50
CA ALA A 157 16.55 -17.70 7.55
C ALA A 157 15.91 -16.72 8.54
N HIS A 158 14.73 -16.21 8.20
CA HIS A 158 13.96 -15.36 9.09
C HIS A 158 12.47 -15.72 9.06
N ILE A 159 11.77 -15.25 10.08
CA ILE A 159 10.33 -15.38 10.27
C ILE A 159 9.73 -14.00 10.53
N HIS A 160 8.53 -13.78 10.01
CA HIS A 160 7.65 -12.73 10.50
C HIS A 160 6.24 -13.27 10.71
N ALA A 161 5.57 -12.79 11.75
CA ALA A 161 4.16 -13.09 12.00
C ALA A 161 3.33 -11.81 12.01
N PHE A 162 2.18 -11.85 11.33
CA PHE A 162 1.21 -10.78 11.29
C PHE A 162 -0.11 -11.20 11.93
N LYS A 163 -0.80 -10.20 12.46
CA LYS A 163 -2.20 -10.24 12.83
C LYS A 163 -2.91 -9.15 12.06
N VAL A 164 -3.95 -9.49 11.31
CA VAL A 164 -4.80 -8.55 10.60
C VAL A 164 -6.21 -8.63 11.18
N PRO A 165 -6.65 -7.61 11.94
CA PRO A 165 -8.04 -7.55 12.38
C PRO A 165 -8.93 -7.21 11.19
N LEU A 166 -10.04 -7.94 11.07
CA LEU A 166 -11.05 -7.75 10.04
C LEU A 166 -12.36 -7.29 10.68
N SER A 167 -13.20 -6.61 9.90
CA SER A 167 -14.55 -6.26 10.36
C SER A 167 -15.45 -7.50 10.55
N GLU A 168 -15.14 -8.58 9.84
CA GLU A 168 -15.92 -9.82 9.83
C GLU A 168 -15.00 -11.04 9.76
N GLN A 169 -15.50 -12.19 10.20
CA GLN A 169 -14.76 -13.44 10.12
C GLN A 169 -14.55 -13.86 8.67
N MET A 170 -13.30 -14.01 8.25
CA MET A 170 -12.95 -14.52 6.93
C MET A 170 -12.79 -16.04 6.97
N PRO A 171 -13.60 -16.84 6.25
CA PRO A 171 -13.40 -18.29 6.18
C PRO A 171 -12.01 -18.63 5.65
N LEU A 172 -11.36 -19.64 6.25
CA LEU A 172 -10.00 -20.02 5.88
C LEU A 172 -9.88 -20.41 4.38
N ASN A 173 -10.88 -21.08 3.81
CA ASN A 173 -10.91 -21.38 2.36
C ASN A 173 -10.80 -20.13 1.49
N LEU A 174 -11.54 -19.08 1.84
CA LEU A 174 -11.53 -17.81 1.10
C LEU A 174 -10.15 -17.13 1.24
N LEU A 175 -9.59 -17.08 2.45
CA LEU A 175 -8.24 -16.58 2.68
C LEU A 175 -7.20 -17.31 1.80
N VAL A 176 -7.25 -18.64 1.79
CA VAL A 176 -6.34 -19.47 0.99
C VAL A 176 -6.50 -19.19 -0.50
N GLN A 177 -7.73 -19.15 -1.01
CA GLN A 177 -7.99 -18.85 -2.42
C GLN A 177 -7.44 -17.48 -2.84
N LEU A 178 -7.58 -16.47 -1.98
CA LEU A 178 -7.10 -15.13 -2.25
C LEU A 178 -5.57 -15.05 -2.25
N VAL A 179 -4.90 -15.74 -1.32
CA VAL A 179 -3.43 -15.87 -1.30
C VAL A 179 -2.94 -16.64 -2.53
N MET A 180 -3.58 -17.75 -2.89
CA MET A 180 -3.19 -18.56 -4.05
C MET A 180 -3.36 -17.77 -5.35
N ASN A 181 -4.51 -17.13 -5.58
CA ASN A 181 -4.72 -16.29 -6.76
C ASN A 181 -3.69 -15.15 -6.85
N HIS A 182 -3.33 -14.54 -5.71
CA HIS A 182 -2.28 -13.51 -5.71
C HIS A 182 -0.92 -14.07 -6.14
N LEU A 183 -0.47 -15.15 -5.50
CA LEU A 183 0.80 -15.81 -5.83
C LEU A 183 0.79 -16.34 -7.26
N GLU A 184 -0.38 -16.74 -7.76
CA GLU A 184 -0.50 -17.27 -9.11
C GLU A 184 -0.33 -16.23 -10.21
N ASN A 185 -0.65 -14.98 -9.93
CA ASN A 185 -0.52 -13.87 -10.88
C ASN A 185 0.83 -13.15 -10.80
N ARG A 186 1.75 -13.62 -9.95
CA ARG A 186 3.09 -13.02 -9.79
C ARG A 186 4.10 -13.64 -10.74
N VAL A 187 4.72 -12.79 -11.56
CA VAL A 187 5.76 -13.19 -12.54
C VAL A 187 7.07 -13.64 -11.88
N ASP A 188 7.32 -13.18 -10.66
CA ASP A 188 8.51 -13.51 -9.88
C ASP A 188 8.33 -14.77 -9.01
N VAL A 189 7.14 -15.37 -8.99
CA VAL A 189 6.85 -16.60 -8.22
C VAL A 189 6.99 -17.83 -9.13
N ALA A 190 7.88 -18.74 -8.73
CA ALA A 190 8.04 -20.01 -9.44
C ALA A 190 6.80 -20.90 -9.27
N LYS A 191 6.32 -21.48 -10.36
CA LYS A 191 5.19 -22.42 -10.41
C LYS A 191 5.68 -23.87 -10.51
N PRO A 192 4.89 -24.87 -10.04
CA PRO A 192 3.62 -24.73 -9.31
C PRO A 192 3.82 -24.30 -7.85
N ILE A 193 2.79 -23.68 -7.26
CA ILE A 193 2.76 -23.34 -5.83
C ILE A 193 2.18 -24.53 -5.08
N SER A 194 2.88 -25.00 -4.05
CA SER A 194 2.39 -26.12 -3.22
C SER A 194 1.61 -25.57 -2.03
N HIS A 195 0.45 -26.12 -1.75
CA HIS A 195 -0.26 -25.83 -0.50
C HIS A 195 -1.00 -27.06 0.05
N ARG A 196 -1.17 -27.12 1.37
CA ARG A 196 -1.93 -28.18 2.03
C ARG A 196 -2.53 -27.71 3.37
N ARG A 197 -3.66 -28.31 3.74
CA ARG A 197 -4.25 -28.20 5.07
C ARG A 197 -3.28 -28.72 6.14
N VAL A 198 -3.22 -28.01 7.26
CA VAL A 198 -2.39 -28.35 8.43
C VAL A 198 -3.17 -28.09 9.72
N ASN A 199 -2.85 -28.84 10.78
CA ASN A 199 -3.37 -28.57 12.12
C ASN A 199 -2.30 -27.81 12.92
N LEU A 200 -2.58 -26.56 13.24
CA LEU A 200 -1.72 -25.65 14.00
C LEU A 200 -2.21 -25.62 15.45
N THR A 201 -1.65 -26.49 16.29
CA THR A 201 -1.95 -26.67 17.73
C THR A 201 -3.38 -26.26 18.13
N GLY A 202 -4.38 -26.97 17.59
CA GLY A 202 -5.79 -26.80 17.95
C GLY A 202 -6.58 -25.84 17.06
N SER A 203 -6.02 -25.39 15.94
CA SER A 203 -6.75 -24.69 14.89
C SER A 203 -6.35 -25.20 13.50
N GLU A 204 -7.32 -25.27 12.60
CA GLU A 204 -7.06 -25.58 11.19
C GLU A 204 -6.35 -24.40 10.52
N GLY A 205 -5.31 -24.69 9.74
CA GLY A 205 -4.56 -23.72 8.95
C GLY A 205 -4.26 -24.24 7.55
N GLU A 206 -3.61 -23.41 6.74
CA GLU A 206 -3.04 -23.77 5.44
C GLU A 206 -1.54 -23.53 5.44
N LYS A 207 -0.77 -24.50 4.97
CA LYS A 207 0.64 -24.30 4.65
C LYS A 207 0.79 -24.07 3.16
N VAL A 208 1.37 -22.94 2.77
CA VAL A 208 1.68 -22.55 1.39
C VAL A 208 3.20 -22.49 1.23
N GLN A 209 3.74 -23.08 0.16
CA GLN A 209 5.17 -23.15 -0.12
C GLN A 209 5.44 -22.75 -1.57
N TYR A 210 6.35 -21.80 -1.77
CA TYR A 210 6.69 -21.26 -3.08
C TYR A 210 8.12 -20.69 -3.10
N ARG A 211 8.63 -20.41 -4.31
CA ARG A 211 9.91 -19.73 -4.50
C ARG A 211 9.69 -18.40 -5.21
N VAL A 212 10.52 -17.41 -4.88
CA VAL A 212 10.51 -16.09 -5.50
C VAL A 212 11.89 -15.81 -6.11
N SER A 213 11.96 -15.41 -7.37
CA SER A 213 13.20 -14.94 -7.98
C SER A 213 13.54 -13.57 -7.43
N GLY A 214 14.80 -13.36 -7.04
CA GLY A 214 15.27 -12.04 -6.63
C GLY A 214 15.20 -11.05 -7.80
N SER A 215 14.95 -9.78 -7.49
CA SER A 215 14.71 -8.74 -8.49
C SER A 215 15.98 -8.10 -9.05
N THR A 216 17.12 -8.29 -8.39
CA THR A 216 18.43 -7.80 -8.84
C THR A 216 19.23 -8.96 -9.41
N ASP A 217 20.15 -8.68 -10.33
CA ASP A 217 21.10 -9.67 -10.84
C ASP A 217 22.50 -9.34 -10.29
N PRO A 218 23.14 -10.23 -9.50
CA PRO A 218 22.67 -11.53 -9.03
C PRO A 218 21.99 -11.44 -7.64
N ALA A 219 20.69 -11.69 -7.55
CA ALA A 219 19.98 -11.93 -6.29
C ALA A 219 19.63 -13.41 -6.15
N PRO A 220 19.90 -14.02 -4.98
CA PRO A 220 19.54 -15.41 -4.76
C PRO A 220 18.01 -15.56 -4.81
N ALA A 221 17.55 -16.65 -5.43
CA ALA A 221 16.15 -17.05 -5.32
C ALA A 221 15.82 -17.35 -3.86
N MET A 222 14.62 -16.97 -3.43
CA MET A 222 14.12 -17.15 -2.07
C MET A 222 13.14 -18.32 -2.03
N ALA A 223 13.19 -19.12 -0.97
CA ALA A 223 12.19 -20.13 -0.66
C ALA A 223 11.35 -19.67 0.54
N ILE A 224 10.03 -19.71 0.38
CA ILE A 224 9.08 -19.20 1.35
C ILE A 224 8.14 -20.33 1.79
N THR A 225 7.96 -20.46 3.10
CA THR A 225 6.90 -21.28 3.72
C THR A 225 6.01 -20.37 4.54
N GLN A 226 4.73 -20.36 4.23
CA GLN A 226 3.73 -19.52 4.87
C GLN A 226 2.65 -20.39 5.51
N PHE A 227 2.29 -20.07 6.75
CA PHE A 227 1.13 -20.65 7.44
C PHE A 227 0.04 -19.59 7.55
N LEU A 228 -1.16 -19.94 7.07
CA LEU A 228 -2.34 -19.10 7.10
C LEU A 228 -3.31 -19.66 8.14
N LEU A 229 -3.86 -18.77 8.96
CA LEU A 229 -4.86 -19.12 9.98
C LEU A 229 -5.93 -18.03 10.02
N SER A 230 -7.19 -18.44 10.19
CA SER A 230 -8.29 -17.53 10.49
C SER A 230 -8.97 -17.93 11.80
N LYS A 231 -9.13 -16.98 12.71
CA LYS A 231 -9.77 -17.20 14.01
C LYS A 231 -10.62 -15.99 14.41
N GLY A 232 -11.94 -16.16 14.43
CA GLY A 232 -12.85 -15.05 14.68
C GLY A 232 -12.68 -13.97 13.61
N GLN A 233 -12.53 -12.72 14.03
CA GLN A 233 -12.27 -11.57 13.16
C GLN A 233 -10.78 -11.37 12.84
N ASP A 234 -9.90 -12.25 13.30
CA ASP A 234 -8.46 -12.09 13.11
C ASP A 234 -7.92 -13.09 12.08
N VAL A 235 -7.13 -12.58 11.14
CA VAL A 235 -6.30 -13.38 10.24
C VAL A 235 -4.86 -13.34 10.73
N TYR A 236 -4.23 -14.51 10.81
CA TYR A 236 -2.83 -14.64 11.15
C TYR A 236 -2.06 -15.22 9.98
N THR A 237 -0.89 -14.66 9.71
CA THR A 237 0.05 -15.21 8.73
C THR A 237 1.42 -15.34 9.36
N VAL A 238 2.01 -16.53 9.28
CA VAL A 238 3.38 -16.79 9.71
C VAL A 238 4.19 -17.13 8.47
N THR A 239 5.10 -16.24 8.09
CA THR A 239 5.90 -16.41 6.88
C THR A 239 7.35 -16.63 7.28
N LEU A 240 7.94 -17.71 6.78
CA LEU A 240 9.33 -18.06 6.96
C LEU A 240 10.03 -18.03 5.62
N THR A 241 11.19 -17.39 5.57
CA THR A 241 11.93 -17.16 4.33
C THR A 241 13.38 -17.59 4.51
N THR A 242 13.92 -18.28 3.51
CA THR A 242 15.33 -18.66 3.39
C THR A 242 15.75 -18.58 1.92
N THR A 243 17.03 -18.79 1.60
CA THR A 243 17.46 -18.91 0.20
C THR A 243 17.03 -20.27 -0.38
N ALA A 244 16.86 -20.33 -1.70
CA ALA A 244 16.33 -21.52 -2.36
C ALA A 244 17.24 -22.76 -2.17
N ASP A 245 18.55 -22.57 -2.05
CA ASP A 245 19.55 -23.60 -1.79
C ASP A 245 19.61 -24.06 -0.33
N GLN A 246 19.06 -23.26 0.60
CA GLN A 246 18.92 -23.63 2.01
C GLN A 246 17.53 -24.18 2.36
N ALA A 247 16.60 -24.23 1.38
CA ALA A 247 15.21 -24.60 1.61
C ALA A 247 15.06 -25.98 2.27
N GLU A 248 15.83 -26.98 1.82
CA GLU A 248 15.78 -28.34 2.37
C GLU A 248 16.26 -28.40 3.82
N LYS A 249 17.37 -27.70 4.12
CA LYS A 249 17.91 -27.58 5.49
C LYS A 249 16.88 -26.97 6.46
N TYR A 250 16.19 -25.91 6.05
CA TYR A 250 15.25 -25.20 6.92
C TYR A 250 13.83 -25.78 6.92
N ALA A 251 13.42 -26.58 5.93
CA ALA A 251 12.09 -27.18 5.87
C ALA A 251 11.63 -27.85 7.18
N PRO A 252 12.41 -28.74 7.84
CA PRO A 252 11.99 -29.35 9.11
C PRO A 252 11.92 -28.35 10.27
N ILE A 253 12.75 -27.30 10.24
CA ILE A 253 12.74 -26.23 11.26
C ILE A 253 11.47 -25.39 11.07
N PHE A 254 11.13 -25.03 9.83
CA PHE A 254 9.96 -24.23 9.50
C PHE A 254 8.67 -24.96 9.82
N GLU A 255 8.60 -26.27 9.57
CA GLU A 255 7.44 -27.09 9.96
C GLU A 255 7.24 -27.07 11.48
N LYS A 256 8.33 -27.25 12.27
CA LYS A 256 8.26 -27.19 13.74
C LYS A 256 7.87 -25.80 14.26
N ILE A 257 8.38 -24.72 13.66
CA ILE A 257 7.97 -23.36 13.99
C ILE A 257 6.48 -23.18 13.71
N GLY A 258 5.98 -23.57 12.54
CA GLY A 258 4.56 -23.52 12.19
C GLY A 258 3.68 -24.31 13.16
N GLN A 259 4.06 -25.55 13.47
CA GLN A 259 3.35 -26.40 14.43
C GLN A 259 3.30 -25.81 15.84
N SER A 260 4.33 -25.03 16.24
CA SER A 260 4.36 -24.37 17.54
C SER A 260 3.45 -23.14 17.64
N PHE A 261 2.95 -22.61 16.51
CA PHE A 261 2.10 -21.42 16.48
C PHE A 261 0.74 -21.72 17.10
N ARG A 262 0.34 -20.88 18.05
CA ARG A 262 -0.90 -21.02 18.82
C ARG A 262 -1.62 -19.71 18.89
N VAL A 263 -2.91 -19.73 18.59
CA VAL A 263 -3.86 -18.65 18.88
C VAL A 263 -4.73 -19.15 20.03
N PRO A 264 -4.81 -18.43 21.17
CA PRO A 264 -5.72 -18.79 22.25
C PRO A 264 -7.12 -18.99 21.69
N GLN A 265 -7.86 -19.98 22.19
CA GLN A 265 -9.28 -20.02 21.89
C GLN A 265 -9.90 -18.74 22.45
N ALA A 266 -10.46 -17.91 21.57
CA ALA A 266 -11.32 -16.83 22.00
C ALA A 266 -12.41 -17.45 22.88
N GLU A 267 -12.52 -17.00 24.12
CA GLU A 267 -13.72 -17.24 24.91
C GLU A 267 -14.89 -16.74 24.06
N ALA A 268 -15.93 -17.57 23.89
CA ALA A 268 -17.08 -17.19 23.10
C ALA A 268 -17.57 -15.82 23.60
N PRO A 269 -17.62 -14.79 22.75
CA PRO A 269 -18.09 -13.49 23.21
C PRO A 269 -19.49 -13.67 23.82
N PRO A 270 -19.81 -12.97 24.92
CA PRO A 270 -21.16 -13.01 25.47
C PRO A 270 -22.14 -12.69 24.33
N GLN A 271 -23.15 -13.55 24.13
CA GLN A 271 -24.09 -13.40 23.02
C GLN A 271 -24.65 -11.96 23.05
N PRO A 272 -24.48 -11.17 21.97
CA PRO A 272 -24.99 -9.82 21.95
C PRO A 272 -26.52 -9.83 22.01
N ASP A 273 -27.08 -8.89 22.75
CA ASP A 273 -28.53 -8.63 22.77
C ASP A 273 -29.03 -8.39 21.34
N LEU A 274 -29.96 -9.24 20.90
CA LEU A 274 -30.57 -9.24 19.57
C LEU A 274 -31.10 -7.85 19.18
N ARG A 275 -31.54 -7.03 20.16
CA ARG A 275 -31.99 -5.65 19.92
C ARG A 275 -30.87 -4.69 19.52
N GLN A 276 -29.70 -4.78 20.16
CA GLN A 276 -28.54 -3.96 19.78
C GLN A 276 -28.00 -4.35 18.40
N LEU A 277 -28.09 -5.63 18.03
CA LEU A 277 -27.72 -6.10 16.71
C LEU A 277 -28.67 -5.55 15.63
N MET A 278 -29.98 -5.59 15.86
CA MET A 278 -30.97 -5.06 14.90
C MET A 278 -30.87 -3.53 14.72
N GLN A 279 -30.62 -2.77 15.79
CA GLN A 279 -30.45 -1.31 15.67
C GLN A 279 -29.20 -0.93 14.86
N ARG A 280 -28.05 -1.58 15.12
CA ARG A 280 -26.81 -1.29 14.37
C ARG A 280 -26.88 -1.76 12.92
N THR A 281 -27.58 -2.85 12.64
CA THR A 281 -27.70 -3.41 11.29
C THR A 281 -28.59 -2.51 10.41
N THR A 282 -29.65 -1.92 10.95
CA THR A 282 -30.58 -1.11 10.15
C THR A 282 -29.96 0.22 9.71
N GLU A 283 -29.15 0.87 10.55
CA GLU A 283 -28.45 2.12 10.20
C GLU A 283 -27.23 1.87 9.30
N GLN A 284 -26.46 0.79 9.53
CA GLN A 284 -25.25 0.52 8.75
C GLN A 284 -25.52 -0.12 7.39
N VAL A 285 -26.63 -0.85 7.23
CA VAL A 285 -26.99 -1.52 5.97
C VAL A 285 -27.61 -0.53 4.98
N TRP A 286 -28.29 0.52 5.45
CA TRP A 286 -28.88 1.53 4.56
C TRP A 286 -27.85 2.43 3.89
N ASP A 287 -26.84 2.90 4.62
CA ASP A 287 -25.75 3.68 4.03
C ASP A 287 -24.83 2.84 3.14
N LYS A 288 -24.62 1.55 3.47
CA LYS A 288 -23.72 0.68 2.72
C LYS A 288 -24.35 0.06 1.46
N LEU A 289 -25.65 -0.24 1.46
CA LEU A 289 -26.32 -0.81 0.27
C LEU A 289 -26.44 0.23 -0.85
N LEU A 290 -26.76 1.49 -0.53
CA LEU A 290 -26.71 2.60 -1.47
C LEU A 290 -25.29 2.80 -2.04
N PHE A 291 -24.26 2.69 -1.21
CA PHE A 291 -22.84 2.79 -1.60
C PHE A 291 -22.39 1.67 -2.56
N ILE A 292 -22.79 0.41 -2.31
CA ILE A 292 -22.37 -0.76 -3.09
C ILE A 292 -23.08 -0.81 -4.45
N GLN A 293 -24.37 -0.50 -4.47
CA GLN A 293 -25.16 -0.50 -5.71
C GLN A 293 -24.69 0.61 -6.66
N GLU A 294 -24.21 1.72 -6.10
CA GLU A 294 -23.71 2.86 -6.87
C GLU A 294 -22.29 2.69 -7.42
N ARG A 295 -21.40 2.09 -6.62
CA ARG A 295 -20.04 1.76 -7.08
C ARG A 295 -20.04 0.87 -8.33
N ARG A 296 -20.92 -0.14 -8.38
CA ARG A 296 -21.07 -1.03 -9.55
C ARG A 296 -21.62 -0.33 -10.79
N ARG A 297 -22.42 0.73 -10.62
CA ARG A 297 -22.98 1.50 -11.73
C ARG A 297 -21.94 2.46 -12.33
N LEU A 298 -21.08 3.04 -11.49
CA LEU A 298 -19.97 3.89 -11.89
C LEU A 298 -18.80 3.10 -12.52
N GLU A 299 -18.47 1.92 -11.98
CA GLU A 299 -17.43 1.04 -12.56
C GLU A 299 -17.81 0.51 -13.96
N ASN A 300 -19.11 0.33 -14.24
CA ASN A 300 -19.60 -0.09 -15.56
C ASN A 300 -19.76 1.05 -16.59
N THR A 301 -19.61 2.31 -16.18
CA THR A 301 -19.72 3.49 -17.07
C THR A 301 -18.35 4.12 -17.36
N GLN A 302 -17.37 3.35 -17.85
CA GLN A 302 -16.11 3.80 -18.52
C GLN A 302 -15.36 5.06 -17.98
N VAL A 303 -15.59 5.48 -16.73
CA VAL A 303 -14.99 6.70 -16.15
C VAL A 303 -14.35 6.30 -14.82
N GLY A 304 -13.02 6.17 -14.87
CA GLY A 304 -12.20 5.68 -13.77
C GLY A 304 -12.13 6.63 -12.58
N LEU A 305 -12.89 6.31 -11.53
CA LEU A 305 -12.54 6.73 -10.17
C LEU A 305 -11.64 5.67 -9.53
N PRO A 306 -10.54 6.05 -8.86
CA PRO A 306 -9.70 5.09 -8.15
C PRO A 306 -10.48 4.46 -6.97
N PRO A 307 -10.25 3.16 -6.66
CA PRO A 307 -11.00 2.39 -5.66
C PRO A 307 -11.07 2.95 -4.23
N ASP A 308 -10.20 3.92 -3.90
CA ASP A 308 -9.85 4.31 -2.52
C ASP A 308 -9.99 5.83 -2.27
N ALA A 309 -10.60 6.60 -3.18
CA ALA A 309 -10.77 8.04 -2.96
C ALA A 309 -11.74 8.30 -1.78
N PRO A 310 -11.33 9.02 -0.73
CA PRO A 310 -12.24 9.38 0.36
C PRO A 310 -13.31 10.35 -0.17
N LEU A 311 -14.56 9.89 -0.19
CA LEU A 311 -15.72 10.71 -0.51
C LEU A 311 -15.81 11.88 0.48
N ASP A 312 -15.92 13.10 -0.04
CA ASP A 312 -16.20 14.27 0.79
C ASP A 312 -17.55 14.09 1.50
N GLN A 313 -17.50 13.73 2.79
CA GLN A 313 -18.71 13.49 3.59
C GLN A 313 -19.60 14.73 3.68
N ALA A 314 -19.06 15.93 3.53
CA ALA A 314 -19.86 17.15 3.48
C ALA A 314 -20.64 17.23 2.17
N ALA A 315 -20.01 16.94 1.04
CA ALA A 315 -20.69 16.83 -0.26
C ALA A 315 -21.75 15.72 -0.27
N GLY A 316 -21.46 14.58 0.37
CA GLY A 316 -22.43 13.50 0.56
C GLY A 316 -23.66 13.93 1.36
N ARG A 317 -23.48 14.64 2.48
CA ARG A 317 -24.61 15.14 3.29
C ARG A 317 -25.42 16.20 2.57
N GLU A 318 -24.76 17.10 1.85
CA GLU A 318 -25.42 18.17 1.09
C GLU A 318 -26.23 17.60 -0.10
N ALA A 319 -25.70 16.59 -0.79
CA ALA A 319 -26.42 15.84 -1.83
C ALA A 319 -27.63 15.08 -1.27
N ALA A 320 -27.50 14.45 -0.09
CA ALA A 320 -28.64 13.82 0.58
C ALA A 320 -29.74 14.83 0.89
N GLN A 321 -29.42 15.97 1.49
CA GLN A 321 -30.39 17.01 1.85
C GLN A 321 -31.14 17.58 0.63
N GLU A 322 -30.42 17.84 -0.48
CA GLU A 322 -31.06 18.31 -1.72
C GLU A 322 -32.02 17.29 -2.31
N CYS A 323 -31.65 16.01 -2.27
CA CYS A 323 -32.51 14.95 -2.78
C CYS A 323 -33.68 14.66 -1.83
N GLU A 324 -33.46 14.67 -0.52
CA GLU A 324 -34.53 14.57 0.47
C GLU A 324 -35.57 15.67 0.25
N ALA A 325 -35.13 16.92 0.06
CA ALA A 325 -36.03 18.04 -0.24
C ALA A 325 -36.81 17.84 -1.55
N ARG A 326 -36.17 17.26 -2.59
CA ARG A 326 -36.81 16.96 -3.87
C ARG A 326 -37.86 15.85 -3.78
N PHE A 327 -37.68 14.91 -2.85
CA PHE A 327 -38.53 13.73 -2.70
C PHE A 327 -39.51 13.80 -1.52
N ALA A 328 -39.43 14.81 -0.66
CA ALA A 328 -40.27 14.98 0.54
C ALA A 328 -41.79 15.01 0.29
N ASN A 329 -42.22 15.33 -0.94
CA ASN A 329 -43.64 15.50 -1.27
C ASN A 329 -44.23 14.36 -2.14
N LEU A 330 -43.45 13.32 -2.45
CA LEU A 330 -43.99 12.20 -3.23
C LEU A 330 -44.82 11.27 -2.34
N GLN A 331 -46.01 10.90 -2.80
CA GLN A 331 -46.81 9.83 -2.21
C GLN A 331 -46.52 8.52 -2.94
N GLY A 332 -46.14 7.47 -2.22
CA GLY A 332 -45.79 6.16 -2.79
C GLY A 332 -45.21 5.22 -1.75
N THR A 333 -45.04 3.94 -2.11
CA THR A 333 -44.37 2.97 -1.23
C THR A 333 -42.87 3.27 -1.17
N ALA A 334 -42.22 2.97 -0.05
CA ALA A 334 -40.79 3.22 0.15
C ALA A 334 -39.91 2.62 -0.96
N SER A 335 -40.31 1.50 -1.57
CA SER A 335 -39.54 0.88 -2.66
C SER A 335 -39.67 1.66 -3.99
N ALA A 336 -40.78 2.33 -4.24
CA ALA A 336 -41.01 3.10 -5.46
C ALA A 336 -40.25 4.44 -5.47
N GLN A 337 -39.86 4.93 -4.30
CA GLN A 337 -39.16 6.21 -4.13
C GLN A 337 -37.63 6.06 -4.00
N LEU A 338 -37.15 4.85 -3.69
CA LEU A 338 -35.74 4.59 -3.45
C LEU A 338 -34.89 4.82 -4.71
N GLU A 339 -35.33 4.31 -5.87
CA GLU A 339 -34.54 4.40 -7.11
C GLU A 339 -34.40 5.86 -7.64
N PRO A 340 -35.46 6.68 -7.70
CA PRO A 340 -35.33 8.11 -8.01
C PRO A 340 -34.48 8.90 -7.01
N PHE A 341 -34.56 8.56 -5.72
CA PHE A 341 -33.75 9.18 -4.67
C PHE A 341 -32.27 8.87 -4.84
N VAL A 342 -31.94 7.58 -5.02
CA VAL A 342 -30.57 7.13 -5.32
C VAL A 342 -30.04 7.88 -6.54
N GLN A 343 -30.81 7.94 -7.63
CA GLN A 343 -30.35 8.60 -8.85
C GLN A 343 -30.09 10.10 -8.65
N CYS A 344 -30.94 10.81 -7.92
CA CYS A 344 -30.67 12.19 -7.55
C CYS A 344 -29.42 12.33 -6.69
N TYR A 345 -29.29 11.48 -5.66
CA TYR A 345 -28.16 11.52 -4.72
C TYR A 345 -26.84 11.37 -5.47
N VAL A 346 -26.80 10.46 -6.42
CA VAL A 346 -25.67 10.18 -7.30
C VAL A 346 -25.32 11.35 -8.18
N GLU A 347 -26.31 11.92 -8.86
CA GLU A 347 -26.11 13.10 -9.70
C GLU A 347 -25.57 14.26 -8.87
N LYS A 348 -26.05 14.45 -7.63
CA LYS A 348 -25.62 15.52 -6.73
C LYS A 348 -24.27 15.27 -6.07
N VAL A 349 -23.94 14.04 -5.67
CA VAL A 349 -22.60 13.69 -5.22
C VAL A 349 -21.62 13.86 -6.37
N ARG A 350 -21.96 13.39 -7.57
CA ARG A 350 -21.11 13.56 -8.77
C ARG A 350 -20.92 15.03 -9.10
N GLU A 351 -21.98 15.82 -9.14
CA GLU A 351 -21.94 17.27 -9.36
C GLU A 351 -21.03 17.91 -8.31
N LYS A 352 -21.29 17.72 -7.01
CA LYS A 352 -20.52 18.38 -5.93
C LYS A 352 -19.09 17.87 -5.80
N HIS A 353 -18.82 16.61 -6.10
CA HIS A 353 -17.49 16.02 -5.96
C HIS A 353 -16.59 16.29 -7.17
N LEU A 354 -17.15 16.31 -8.38
CA LEU A 354 -16.43 16.69 -9.60
C LEU A 354 -16.31 18.21 -9.74
N THR A 355 -17.28 19.00 -9.28
CA THR A 355 -17.20 20.48 -9.34
C THR A 355 -16.28 21.07 -8.26
N ARG A 356 -16.01 20.37 -7.16
CA ARG A 356 -15.10 20.85 -6.09
C ARG A 356 -13.65 20.47 -6.27
N HIS A 357 -13.31 19.65 -7.26
CA HIS A 357 -11.92 19.28 -7.54
C HIS A 357 -11.57 19.63 -8.97
N PRO A 358 -11.25 20.90 -9.25
CA PRO A 358 -10.66 21.22 -10.53
C PRO A 358 -9.34 20.45 -10.61
N LEU A 359 -9.31 19.44 -11.48
CA LEU A 359 -8.12 19.23 -12.32
C LEU A 359 -7.70 20.63 -12.78
N CYS A 360 -6.40 20.94 -12.76
CA CYS A 360 -5.91 22.32 -12.74
C CYS A 360 -6.50 23.23 -13.83
N PHE A 361 -7.07 22.64 -14.89
CA PHE A 361 -7.78 23.31 -15.96
C PHE A 361 -9.06 22.56 -16.36
N GLU A 362 -10.03 23.32 -16.88
CA GLU A 362 -11.28 22.77 -17.42
C GLU A 362 -11.02 21.84 -18.62
N GLY A 363 -11.77 20.74 -18.71
CA GLY A 363 -11.69 19.79 -19.83
C GLY A 363 -10.53 18.78 -19.76
N MET A 364 -9.77 18.76 -18.66
CA MET A 364 -8.77 17.72 -18.43
C MET A 364 -9.41 16.39 -18.03
N ARG A 365 -8.81 15.28 -18.46
CA ARG A 365 -9.23 13.93 -18.08
C ARG A 365 -8.08 13.20 -17.43
N LYS A 366 -8.28 12.68 -16.22
CA LYS A 366 -7.34 11.71 -15.63
C LYS A 366 -7.27 10.48 -16.52
N VAL A 367 -6.07 10.04 -16.82
CA VAL A 367 -5.80 8.81 -17.60
C VAL A 367 -4.92 7.88 -16.79
N THR A 368 -5.07 6.59 -17.04
CA THR A 368 -4.26 5.53 -16.44
C THR A 368 -3.50 4.77 -17.51
N GLY A 369 -2.34 4.21 -17.17
CA GLY A 369 -1.50 3.50 -18.11
C GLY A 369 -0.32 2.76 -17.46
N PRO A 370 0.52 2.08 -18.26
CA PRO A 370 1.68 1.32 -17.75
C PRO A 370 2.65 2.13 -16.87
N TRP A 371 2.72 3.45 -17.08
CA TRP A 371 3.56 4.39 -16.34
C TRP A 371 3.01 4.80 -14.97
N ASP A 372 1.75 4.47 -14.64
CA ASP A 372 1.16 4.85 -13.35
C ASP A 372 1.97 4.32 -12.18
N TRP A 373 2.54 3.13 -12.32
CA TRP A 373 3.39 2.54 -11.30
C TRP A 373 4.66 3.37 -11.08
N ASP A 374 5.31 3.83 -12.13
CA ASP A 374 6.51 4.67 -12.05
C ASP A 374 6.18 6.02 -11.40
N VAL A 375 5.09 6.66 -11.81
CA VAL A 375 4.61 7.93 -11.22
C VAL A 375 4.37 7.77 -9.71
N GLN A 376 3.63 6.73 -9.31
CA GLN A 376 3.30 6.49 -7.89
C GLN A 376 4.52 6.08 -7.07
N ARG A 377 5.43 5.29 -7.66
CA ARG A 377 6.71 4.92 -7.03
C ARG A 377 7.56 6.15 -6.77
N LEU A 378 7.74 7.01 -7.77
CA LEU A 378 8.54 8.22 -7.66
C LEU A 378 7.92 9.24 -6.71
N TYR A 379 6.59 9.41 -6.74
CA TYR A 379 5.88 10.19 -5.73
C TYR A 379 6.21 9.70 -4.31
N LYS A 380 6.07 8.40 -4.04
CA LYS A 380 6.38 7.83 -2.71
C LYS A 380 7.85 7.96 -2.33
N TRP A 381 8.74 8.03 -3.30
CA TRP A 381 10.17 8.15 -3.11
C TRP A 381 10.59 9.60 -2.80
N LEU A 382 10.01 10.58 -3.51
CA LEU A 382 10.27 12.01 -3.34
C LEU A 382 9.52 12.60 -2.14
N TRP A 383 8.29 12.15 -1.86
CA TRP A 383 7.44 12.74 -0.82
C TRP A 383 8.08 12.79 0.59
N PRO A 384 8.80 11.77 1.08
CA PRO A 384 9.49 11.82 2.37
C PRO A 384 10.52 12.95 2.51
N VAL A 385 11.05 13.45 1.39
CA VAL A 385 11.96 14.61 1.35
C VAL A 385 11.19 15.91 1.49
N VAL A 386 10.02 16.01 0.85
CA VAL A 386 9.25 17.26 0.68
C VAL A 386 8.24 17.51 1.81
N TRP A 387 7.62 16.45 2.36
CA TRP A 387 6.40 16.57 3.18
C TRP A 387 6.52 17.47 4.42
N ARG A 388 7.73 17.64 4.97
CA ARG A 388 7.96 18.51 6.15
C ARG A 388 7.88 19.99 5.82
N GLU A 389 8.03 20.34 4.55
CA GLU A 389 8.04 21.71 4.06
C GLU A 389 6.75 22.06 3.32
N ALA A 390 5.97 21.07 2.90
CA ALA A 390 4.70 21.27 2.22
C ALA A 390 3.67 21.91 3.16
N SER A 391 3.00 22.97 2.70
CA SER A 391 1.91 23.63 3.44
C SER A 391 0.57 22.88 3.34
N VAL A 392 0.51 21.82 2.54
CA VAL A 392 -0.69 21.01 2.30
C VAL A 392 -0.62 19.68 3.05
N GLN A 393 -1.77 19.16 3.45
CA GLN A 393 -1.90 17.89 4.19
C GLN A 393 -1.80 16.68 3.27
N THR A 394 -2.28 16.81 2.04
CA THR A 394 -2.32 15.71 1.07
C THR A 394 -1.84 16.17 -0.30
N VAL A 395 -0.95 15.39 -0.91
CA VAL A 395 -0.56 15.56 -2.31
C VAL A 395 -0.92 14.32 -3.09
N GLU A 396 -1.60 14.50 -4.21
CA GLU A 396 -1.84 13.44 -5.19
C GLU A 396 -1.07 13.73 -6.48
N VAL A 397 -0.64 12.67 -7.17
CA VAL A 397 0.02 12.77 -8.47
C VAL A 397 -0.74 11.91 -9.46
N PHE A 398 -1.12 12.47 -10.60
CA PHE A 398 -1.81 11.71 -11.64
C PHE A 398 -1.50 12.24 -13.05
N VAL A 399 -1.68 11.37 -14.03
CA VAL A 399 -1.51 11.71 -15.45
C VAL A 399 -2.83 12.17 -16.03
N ILE A 400 -2.78 13.19 -16.87
CA ILE A 400 -3.94 13.77 -17.54
C ILE A 400 -3.77 13.77 -19.06
N ASP A 401 -4.88 13.59 -19.76
CA ASP A 401 -5.02 13.93 -21.16
C ASP A 401 -5.79 15.26 -21.28
N SER A 402 -5.35 16.12 -22.19
CA SER A 402 -5.94 17.43 -22.42
C SER A 402 -5.93 17.75 -23.91
N PRO A 403 -7.05 18.25 -24.48
CA PRO A 403 -7.09 18.69 -25.87
C PRO A 403 -6.25 19.96 -26.10
N GLN A 404 -5.94 20.73 -25.04
CA GLN A 404 -5.13 21.93 -25.15
C GLN A 404 -3.63 21.59 -25.17
N ARG A 405 -2.90 22.18 -26.12
CA ARG A 405 -1.45 22.06 -26.17
C ARG A 405 -0.82 22.98 -25.14
N TYR A 406 -0.46 22.43 -23.98
CA TYR A 406 0.42 23.08 -23.04
C TYR A 406 1.86 22.64 -23.30
N ASN A 407 2.80 23.58 -23.28
CA ASN A 407 4.23 23.30 -23.43
C ASN A 407 4.90 22.93 -22.09
N ALA A 408 4.12 22.65 -21.05
CA ALA A 408 4.62 22.26 -19.73
C ALA A 408 4.59 20.72 -19.58
N LEU A 409 5.42 20.18 -18.68
CA LEU A 409 5.50 18.74 -18.39
C LEU A 409 4.63 18.33 -17.20
N GLY A 410 4.46 19.23 -16.24
CA GLY A 410 3.46 19.13 -15.18
C GLY A 410 2.87 20.49 -14.77
N ALA A 411 1.85 20.43 -13.93
CA ALA A 411 1.34 21.58 -13.22
C ALA A 411 0.89 21.19 -11.82
N VAL A 412 0.87 22.18 -10.93
CA VAL A 412 0.30 22.06 -9.60
C VAL A 412 -0.98 22.88 -9.48
N CYS A 413 -2.02 22.25 -8.98
CA CYS A 413 -3.19 22.94 -8.44
C CYS A 413 -3.33 22.59 -6.97
N SER A 414 -3.52 23.61 -6.13
CA SER A 414 -3.63 23.42 -4.69
C SER A 414 -4.70 24.31 -4.08
N ASP A 415 -5.27 23.83 -2.98
CA ASP A 415 -6.01 24.62 -2.01
C ASP A 415 -5.25 24.62 -0.65
N SER A 416 -5.86 25.18 0.39
CA SER A 416 -5.24 25.29 1.72
C SER A 416 -4.98 23.96 2.43
N ARG A 417 -5.49 22.84 1.92
CA ARG A 417 -5.39 21.50 2.52
C ARG A 417 -4.80 20.46 1.59
N ARG A 418 -4.93 20.62 0.28
CA ARG A 418 -4.60 19.59 -0.72
C ARG A 418 -3.87 20.20 -1.91
N ALA A 419 -2.97 19.42 -2.52
CA ALA A 419 -2.41 19.74 -3.83
C ALA A 419 -2.46 18.53 -4.76
N ASN A 420 -2.59 18.80 -6.05
CA ASN A 420 -2.52 17.83 -7.13
C ASN A 420 -1.37 18.22 -8.04
N ILE A 421 -0.45 17.27 -8.26
CA ILE A 421 0.54 17.35 -9.33
C ILE A 421 -0.06 16.61 -10.52
N VAL A 422 -0.26 17.33 -11.62
CA VAL A 422 -0.77 16.76 -12.87
C VAL A 422 0.36 16.65 -13.87
N LEU A 423 0.49 15.50 -14.52
CA LEU A 423 1.50 15.27 -15.55
C LEU A 423 0.79 15.05 -16.89
N TRP A 424 1.21 15.72 -17.95
CA TRP A 424 0.57 15.52 -19.26
C TRP A 424 0.96 14.16 -19.86
N LEU A 425 -0.02 13.44 -20.41
CA LEU A 425 0.20 12.15 -21.07
C LEU A 425 1.30 12.22 -22.13
N LYS A 426 1.29 13.27 -22.97
CA LYS A 426 2.33 13.47 -23.99
C LYS A 426 3.73 13.66 -23.42
N ALA A 427 3.85 14.28 -22.25
CA ALA A 427 5.14 14.41 -21.56
C ALA A 427 5.64 13.03 -21.11
N ILE A 428 4.76 12.20 -20.54
CA ILE A 428 5.08 10.83 -20.15
C ILE A 428 5.50 9.99 -21.36
N GLU A 429 4.76 10.06 -22.47
CA GLU A 429 5.11 9.38 -23.72
C GLU A 429 6.47 9.83 -24.25
N ALA A 430 6.79 11.14 -24.17
CA ALA A 430 8.08 11.66 -24.57
C ALA A 430 9.21 11.12 -23.68
N PHE A 431 9.04 11.08 -22.35
CA PHE A 431 10.07 10.57 -21.43
C PHE A 431 10.42 9.12 -21.68
N GLN A 432 9.48 8.29 -22.12
CA GLN A 432 9.75 6.89 -22.44
C GLN A 432 10.82 6.71 -23.54
N SER A 433 11.02 7.73 -24.38
CA SER A 433 12.06 7.72 -25.42
C SER A 433 13.42 8.24 -24.94
N TRP A 434 13.51 8.74 -23.70
CA TRP A 434 14.74 9.34 -23.18
C TRP A 434 15.70 8.25 -22.67
N PRO A 435 17.01 8.55 -22.60
CA PRO A 435 18.01 7.61 -22.06
C PRO A 435 17.70 7.16 -20.62
N ASP A 436 17.01 8.00 -19.84
CA ASP A 436 16.58 7.70 -18.48
C ASP A 436 15.19 8.28 -18.18
N PRO A 437 14.13 7.52 -18.48
CA PRO A 437 12.75 7.95 -18.25
C PRO A 437 12.43 8.17 -16.77
N GLU A 438 13.08 7.43 -15.86
CA GLU A 438 12.82 7.52 -14.43
C GLU A 438 13.37 8.84 -13.87
N ALA A 439 14.61 9.20 -14.21
CA ALA A 439 15.20 10.47 -13.79
C ALA A 439 14.44 11.66 -14.38
N ALA A 440 13.97 11.58 -15.64
CA ALA A 440 13.15 12.61 -16.26
C ALA A 440 11.83 12.82 -15.51
N LEU A 441 11.14 11.74 -15.16
CA LEU A 441 9.89 11.79 -14.42
C LEU A 441 10.08 12.30 -12.99
N ALA A 442 11.16 11.87 -12.32
CA ALA A 442 11.53 12.34 -10.98
C ALA A 442 11.87 13.83 -10.98
N HIS A 443 12.52 14.34 -12.04
CA HIS A 443 12.81 15.75 -12.22
C HIS A 443 11.53 16.58 -12.27
N VAL A 444 10.55 16.20 -13.10
CA VAL A 444 9.27 16.92 -13.17
C VAL A 444 8.54 16.88 -11.83
N ILE A 445 8.42 15.71 -11.21
CA ILE A 445 7.71 15.61 -9.92
C ILE A 445 8.41 16.45 -8.84
N ALA A 446 9.74 16.49 -8.81
CA ALA A 446 10.50 17.32 -7.87
C ALA A 446 10.29 18.82 -8.12
N HIS A 447 10.25 19.25 -9.38
CA HIS A 447 9.93 20.63 -9.78
C HIS A 447 8.51 21.02 -9.31
N GLU A 448 7.52 20.18 -9.59
CA GLU A 448 6.13 20.44 -9.17
C GLU A 448 5.95 20.43 -7.64
N PHE A 449 6.72 19.60 -6.93
CA PHE A 449 6.77 19.67 -5.47
C PHE A 449 7.31 21.00 -4.94
N ALA A 450 8.30 21.58 -5.63
CA ALA A 450 8.83 22.88 -5.26
C ALA A 450 7.75 23.97 -5.38
N HIS A 451 6.91 23.94 -6.42
CA HIS A 451 5.75 24.82 -6.53
C HIS A 451 4.78 24.70 -5.36
N ILE A 452 4.51 23.47 -4.88
CA ILE A 452 3.66 23.25 -3.68
C ILE A 452 4.26 23.94 -2.45
N VAL A 453 5.56 23.80 -2.24
CA VAL A 453 6.26 24.34 -1.05
C VAL A 453 6.41 25.86 -1.12
N LEU A 454 6.70 26.40 -2.30
CA LEU A 454 6.94 27.83 -2.50
C LEU A 454 5.65 28.63 -2.59
N HIS A 455 4.60 28.07 -3.20
CA HIS A 455 3.42 28.81 -3.66
C HIS A 455 2.07 28.25 -3.20
N GLY A 456 2.06 27.26 -2.28
CA GLY A 456 0.83 26.60 -1.82
C GLY A 456 -0.27 27.60 -1.42
N GLY A 457 -1.47 27.41 -1.99
CA GLY A 457 -2.65 28.27 -1.80
C GLY A 457 -2.79 29.42 -2.80
N ASP A 458 -1.68 29.98 -3.31
CA ASP A 458 -1.66 31.11 -4.26
C ASP A 458 -1.33 30.70 -5.71
N ALA A 459 -0.99 29.43 -5.95
CA ALA A 459 -0.66 28.94 -7.29
C ALA A 459 -1.79 29.13 -8.33
N LEU A 460 -3.05 29.24 -7.88
CA LEU A 460 -4.23 29.39 -8.74
C LEU A 460 -4.75 30.83 -8.83
N SER A 461 -4.36 31.71 -7.90
CA SER A 461 -4.73 33.12 -7.99
C SER A 461 -3.79 33.77 -9.00
N GLY A 462 -4.26 33.90 -10.24
CA GLY A 462 -3.54 34.53 -11.37
C GLY A 462 -3.17 36.01 -11.18
N GLY A 463 -2.75 36.41 -9.97
CA GLY A 463 -2.15 37.70 -9.66
C GLY A 463 -0.83 37.84 -10.40
N VAL A 464 -0.88 38.68 -11.44
CA VAL A 464 0.19 38.95 -12.42
C VAL A 464 1.32 39.83 -11.84
N SER A 465 1.60 39.83 -10.53
CA SER A 465 2.53 40.82 -9.97
C SER A 465 3.92 40.31 -9.54
N LEU A 466 4.23 39.03 -9.75
CA LEU A 466 5.61 38.53 -9.72
C LEU A 466 5.91 37.77 -11.01
N ASP A 467 7.06 38.10 -11.59
CA ASP A 467 7.61 37.52 -12.82
C ASP A 467 7.48 36.00 -12.77
N ARG A 468 6.60 35.44 -13.61
CA ARG A 468 6.38 33.99 -13.72
C ARG A 468 7.72 33.27 -13.83
N ARG A 469 8.66 33.86 -14.56
CA ARG A 469 9.99 33.32 -14.77
C ARG A 469 10.76 33.16 -13.46
N ALA A 470 10.74 34.16 -12.58
CA ALA A 470 11.40 34.12 -11.28
C ALA A 470 10.87 32.98 -10.39
N ARG A 471 9.56 32.67 -10.48
CA ARG A 471 8.95 31.54 -9.76
C ARG A 471 9.42 30.20 -10.30
N GLU A 472 9.49 30.04 -11.62
CA GLU A 472 10.02 28.81 -12.23
C GLU A 472 11.50 28.60 -11.85
N TYR A 473 12.32 29.67 -11.85
CA TYR A 473 13.71 29.60 -11.37
C TYR A 473 13.82 29.12 -9.92
N GLU A 474 13.00 29.69 -9.03
CA GLU A 474 13.01 29.31 -7.61
C GLU A 474 12.51 27.86 -7.41
N ALA A 475 11.50 27.45 -8.18
CA ALA A 475 10.99 26.08 -8.20
C ALA A 475 12.04 25.10 -8.70
N ASP A 476 12.80 25.44 -9.74
CA ASP A 476 13.89 24.59 -10.23
C ASP A 476 15.05 24.51 -9.23
N GLU A 477 15.46 25.61 -8.60
CA GLU A 477 16.50 25.59 -7.56
C GLU A 477 16.11 24.69 -6.39
N LEU A 478 14.87 24.81 -5.89
CA LEU A 478 14.38 23.95 -4.81
C LEU A 478 14.10 22.51 -5.26
N GLY A 479 13.64 22.33 -6.49
CA GLY A 479 13.42 21.03 -7.11
C GLY A 479 14.72 20.23 -7.24
N VAL A 480 15.82 20.88 -7.64
CA VAL A 480 17.18 20.31 -7.65
C VAL A 480 17.56 19.75 -6.28
N TYR A 481 17.24 20.50 -5.21
CA TYR A 481 17.47 20.04 -3.85
C TYR A 481 16.66 18.78 -3.51
N TYR A 482 15.37 18.74 -3.83
CA TYR A 482 14.54 17.55 -3.58
C TYR A 482 15.00 16.33 -4.39
N PHE A 483 15.43 16.55 -5.63
CA PHE A 483 15.97 15.51 -6.51
C PHE A 483 17.24 14.87 -5.95
N GLU A 484 18.21 15.68 -5.51
CA GLU A 484 19.45 15.19 -4.87
C GLU A 484 19.16 14.46 -3.56
N ARG A 485 18.28 15.01 -2.72
CA ARG A 485 17.92 14.40 -1.43
C ARG A 485 17.14 13.09 -1.58
N ALA A 486 16.50 12.88 -2.73
CA ALA A 486 15.91 11.61 -3.12
C ALA A 486 16.94 10.63 -3.73
N GLY A 487 18.22 10.99 -3.81
CA GLY A 487 19.30 10.11 -4.26
C GLY A 487 19.56 10.13 -5.76
N TYR A 488 18.96 11.04 -6.52
CA TYR A 488 19.33 11.29 -7.91
C TYR A 488 20.50 12.26 -7.99
N ASP A 489 21.38 12.17 -9.00
CA ASP A 489 22.47 13.14 -9.16
C ASP A 489 21.95 14.46 -9.75
N CYS A 490 21.95 15.53 -8.97
CA CYS A 490 21.48 16.85 -9.40
C CYS A 490 22.19 17.42 -10.62
N ARG A 491 23.39 16.93 -10.97
CA ARG A 491 24.09 17.35 -12.20
C ARG A 491 23.31 16.98 -13.47
N ARG A 492 22.46 15.96 -13.39
CA ARG A 492 21.60 15.52 -14.49
C ARG A 492 20.41 16.44 -14.73
N TRP A 493 20.06 17.29 -13.76
CA TRP A 493 18.95 18.23 -13.91
C TRP A 493 19.12 19.12 -15.15
N VAL A 494 20.32 19.67 -15.38
CA VAL A 494 20.62 20.47 -16.59
C VAL A 494 20.35 19.68 -17.87
N GLU A 495 20.84 18.45 -17.96
CA GLU A 495 20.66 17.58 -19.13
C GLU A 495 19.18 17.35 -19.40
N LEU A 496 18.40 17.08 -18.35
CA LEU A 496 16.97 16.84 -18.45
C LEU A 496 16.20 18.11 -18.83
N THR A 497 16.51 19.27 -18.24
CA THR A 497 15.87 20.55 -18.57
C THR A 497 16.16 20.96 -20.01
N THR A 498 17.41 20.81 -20.47
CA THR A 498 17.80 21.15 -21.85
C THR A 498 17.22 20.17 -22.88
N SER A 499 17.19 18.87 -22.57
CA SER A 499 16.64 17.83 -23.47
C SER A 499 15.13 17.91 -23.66
N ALA A 500 14.37 18.39 -22.66
CA ALA A 500 12.93 18.63 -22.83
C ALA A 500 12.58 19.93 -23.57
N GLY A 501 13.58 20.72 -23.98
CA GLY A 501 13.33 21.99 -24.65
C GLY A 501 12.76 23.07 -23.72
N PHE A 502 13.08 23.03 -22.42
CA PHE A 502 12.67 24.04 -21.40
C PHE A 502 13.47 25.35 -21.45
N VAL A 503 14.38 25.47 -22.41
CA VAL A 503 15.17 26.68 -22.67
C VAL A 503 14.35 27.98 -22.77
N PRO A 504 13.07 28.00 -23.25
CA PRO A 504 12.31 29.25 -23.35
C PRO A 504 12.08 30.00 -22.03
N LEU A 505 12.12 29.31 -20.88
CA LEU A 505 11.99 29.96 -19.56
C LEU A 505 13.30 30.59 -19.08
N TYR A 506 14.44 30.13 -19.60
CA TYR A 506 15.77 30.46 -19.11
C TYR A 506 16.55 31.44 -19.99
N ASP A 507 15.97 31.84 -21.13
CA ASP A 507 16.62 32.58 -22.23
C ASP A 507 17.77 31.82 -22.90
N THR A 508 18.68 31.19 -22.13
CA THR A 508 19.83 30.41 -22.61
C THR A 508 20.06 29.14 -21.78
N ALA A 509 20.72 28.14 -22.36
CA ALA A 509 21.15 26.93 -21.63
C ALA A 509 22.20 27.24 -20.54
N GLU A 510 22.97 28.32 -20.69
CA GLU A 510 23.97 28.77 -19.71
C GLU A 510 23.31 29.25 -18.42
N ASN A 511 22.18 29.97 -18.53
CA ASN A 511 21.41 30.42 -17.37
C ASN A 511 20.84 29.23 -16.57
N VAL A 512 20.35 28.19 -17.25
CA VAL A 512 19.93 26.92 -16.60
C VAL A 512 21.11 26.33 -15.84
N GLN A 513 22.27 26.21 -16.51
CA GLN A 513 23.47 25.63 -15.91
C GLN A 513 23.91 26.37 -14.66
N GLN A 514 23.92 27.70 -14.68
CA GLN A 514 24.36 28.50 -13.55
C GLN A 514 23.41 28.36 -12.35
N ALA A 515 22.10 28.45 -12.56
CA ALA A 515 21.10 28.31 -11.49
C ALA A 515 21.13 26.90 -10.88
N VAL A 516 21.14 25.87 -11.73
CA VAL A 516 21.15 24.46 -11.31
C VAL A 516 22.46 24.11 -10.60
N LYS A 517 23.60 24.61 -11.08
CA LYS A 517 24.90 24.33 -10.45
C LYS A 517 24.93 24.82 -9.00
N GLY A 518 24.51 26.07 -8.76
CA GLY A 518 24.47 26.62 -7.40
C GLY A 518 23.55 25.83 -6.47
N ALA A 519 22.34 25.49 -6.95
CA ALA A 519 21.40 24.66 -6.20
C ALA A 519 21.94 23.24 -5.93
N CYS A 520 22.63 22.64 -6.89
CA CYS A 520 23.22 21.30 -6.79
C CYS A 520 24.36 21.26 -5.78
N ASP A 521 25.24 22.28 -5.77
CA ASP A 521 26.32 22.40 -4.79
C ASP A 521 25.76 22.54 -3.36
N LEU A 522 24.71 23.33 -3.18
CA LEU A 522 24.00 23.44 -1.90
C LEU A 522 23.37 22.11 -1.49
N ALA A 523 22.68 21.42 -2.40
CA ALA A 523 22.01 20.16 -2.12
C ALA A 523 22.98 19.05 -1.72
N LYS A 524 24.15 18.96 -2.38
CA LYS A 524 25.24 18.05 -2.02
C LYS A 524 25.85 18.36 -0.66
N ALA A 525 25.86 19.63 -0.26
CA ALA A 525 26.23 20.05 1.09
C ALA A 525 25.10 19.81 2.13
N GLY A 526 23.96 19.23 1.74
CA GLY A 526 22.79 19.04 2.59
C GLY A 526 22.09 20.35 2.96
N LYS A 527 22.33 21.42 2.20
CA LYS A 527 21.77 22.75 2.42
C LYS A 527 20.64 23.01 1.43
N ARG A 528 19.55 23.54 1.95
CA ARG A 528 18.40 23.99 1.16
C ARG A 528 18.69 25.38 0.56
N PRO A 529 18.35 25.64 -0.71
CA PRO A 529 18.37 26.99 -1.27
C PRO A 529 17.48 27.95 -0.47
N ALA A 530 17.95 29.19 -0.28
CA ALA A 530 17.17 30.25 0.36
C ALA A 530 16.07 30.74 -0.61
N ARG A 531 14.95 31.26 -0.08
CA ARG A 531 13.92 31.85 -0.95
C ARG A 531 14.44 33.13 -1.60
N ARG A 532 14.23 33.32 -2.90
CA ARG A 532 14.74 34.50 -3.63
C ARG A 532 14.16 35.81 -3.10
N ALA A 533 12.91 35.79 -2.62
CA ALA A 533 12.26 36.92 -1.96
C ALA A 533 12.99 37.40 -0.70
N GLU A 534 13.73 36.51 -0.02
CA GLU A 534 14.48 36.85 1.20
C GLU A 534 15.84 37.48 0.89
N VAL A 535 16.40 37.23 -0.31
CA VAL A 535 17.80 37.56 -0.63
C VAL A 535 17.93 38.75 -1.61
N ARG A 536 16.84 39.25 -2.22
CA ARG A 536 16.89 40.29 -3.29
C ARG A 536 17.99 40.00 -4.33
N LEU A 537 18.14 38.75 -4.73
CA LEU A 537 19.10 38.40 -5.77
C LEU A 537 18.66 39.08 -7.09
N PRO A 538 19.55 39.81 -7.78
CA PRO A 538 19.22 40.32 -9.11
C PRO A 538 18.89 39.12 -10.01
N LEU A 539 17.83 39.25 -10.81
CA LEU A 539 17.56 38.32 -11.89
C LEU A 539 18.79 38.27 -12.81
N PRO A 540 19.07 37.12 -13.47
CA PRO A 540 20.08 37.10 -14.51
C PRO A 540 19.80 38.25 -15.50
N PRO A 541 20.85 38.94 -16.00
CA PRO A 541 20.65 40.08 -16.88
C PRO A 541 19.81 39.66 -18.08
N GLU A 542 18.68 40.35 -18.28
CA GLU A 542 17.80 40.13 -19.43
C GLU A 542 18.65 40.34 -20.69
N SER A 543 18.81 39.29 -21.52
CA SER A 543 19.58 39.41 -22.76
C SER A 543 18.92 40.49 -23.61
N ALA A 544 19.68 41.52 -24.01
CA ALA A 544 19.16 42.63 -24.81
C ALA A 544 18.36 42.09 -25.99
N PRO A 545 17.14 42.63 -26.26
CA PRO A 545 16.28 42.11 -27.31
C PRO A 545 17.03 42.10 -28.64
N THR A 546 17.25 40.91 -29.18
CA THR A 546 17.80 40.74 -30.52
C THR A 546 16.80 41.37 -31.49
N ARG A 547 17.16 42.54 -32.05
CA ARG A 547 16.40 43.15 -33.15
C ARG A 547 16.36 42.15 -34.29
N SER A 548 15.24 41.44 -34.42
CA SER A 548 14.88 40.68 -35.60
C SER A 548 14.84 41.65 -36.79
N SER A 549 15.89 41.67 -37.60
CA SER A 549 15.85 42.28 -38.93
C SER A 549 14.81 41.52 -39.76
N ARG A 550 13.66 42.16 -39.98
CA ARG A 550 12.77 41.83 -41.10
C ARG A 550 13.35 42.38 -42.39
#